data_AF-A0A923SMR4-F1
#
_entry.id   AF-A0A923SMR4-F1
#
_cell.length_a   1.000
_cell.length_b   1.000
_cell.length_c   1.000
_cell.angle_alpha   90.00
_cell.angle_beta   90.00
_cell.angle_gamma   90.00
#
_symmetry.space_group_name_H-M   'P 1'
#
loop_
_entity.id
_entity.type
_entity.pdbx_description
1 polymer ?
#
loop_
_entity_poly.entity_id
_entity_poly.type
_entity_poly.pdbx_seq_one_letter_code
_entity_poly.pdbx_strand_id
1 'polypeptide(L)' 'MPLITIDIDDTLVNTAKQVTPRVKAALQEATAQGVKVVLTTGRPLPGVQEYLDELGLNHQDDQYAITYNKVRWWLR' A
#
# COMPACT_ATOMS: atom_id res chain seq x y z
N MET A 1 -1.13 9.77 14.81
CA MET A 1 -0.35 8.67 14.21
C MET A 1 0.13 9.12 12.84
N PRO A 2 1.44 9.06 12.54
CA PRO A 2 1.96 9.46 11.23
C PRO A 2 1.49 8.52 10.12
N LEU A 3 1.29 9.08 8.92
CA LEU A 3 0.75 8.40 7.75
C LEU A 3 1.69 8.59 6.56
N ILE A 4 1.98 7.51 5.85
CA ILE A 4 2.63 7.52 4.52
C ILE A 4 1.59 7.05 3.51
N THR A 5 1.30 7.90 2.53
CA THR A 5 0.52 7.53 1.34
C THR A 5 1.47 7.34 0.18
N ILE A 6 1.36 6.22 -0.55
CA ILE A 6 2.26 5.91 -1.66
C ILE A 6 1.47 5.52 -2.91
N ASP A 7 1.85 6.08 -4.05
CA ASP A 7 1.33 5.65 -5.35
C ASP A 7 1.95 4.32 -5.78
N ILE A 8 1.24 3.56 -6.61
CA ILE A 8 1.69 2.26 -7.09
C ILE A 8 2.56 2.45 -8.33
N ASP A 9 1.95 2.91 -9.42
CA ASP A 9 2.59 2.95 -10.72
C ASP A 9 3.71 3.99 -10.73
N ASP A 10 4.88 3.57 -11.21
CA ASP A 10 6.09 4.39 -11.31
C ASP A 10 6.58 4.99 -9.98
N THR A 11 6.06 4.50 -8.84
CA THR A 11 6.42 4.92 -7.48
C THR A 11 6.76 3.73 -6.58
N LEU A 12 5.77 2.93 -6.17
CA LEU A 12 5.98 1.73 -5.34
C LEU A 12 6.72 0.63 -6.11
N VAL A 13 6.32 0.44 -7.38
CA VAL A 13 6.82 -0.63 -8.22
C VAL A 13 7.82 -0.13 -9.25
N ASN A 14 8.75 -1.00 -9.63
CA ASN A 14 9.67 -0.74 -10.73
C ASN A 14 8.97 -0.87 -12.10
N THR A 15 9.73 -0.68 -13.19
CA THR A 15 9.22 -0.82 -14.57
C THR A 15 8.71 -2.23 -14.90
N ALA A 16 9.14 -3.25 -14.17
CA ALA A 16 8.64 -4.63 -14.26
C ALA A 16 7.40 -4.87 -13.38
N LYS A 17 6.82 -3.82 -12.78
CA LYS A 17 5.66 -3.85 -11.87
C LYS A 17 5.87 -4.66 -10.59
N GLN A 18 7.12 -4.75 -10.13
CA GLN A 18 7.52 -5.48 -8.93
C GLN A 18 7.84 -4.53 -7.77
N VAL A 19 7.46 -4.92 -6.55
CA VAL A 19 7.93 -4.27 -5.32
C VAL A 19 9.34 -4.78 -5.01
N THR A 20 10.32 -3.88 -5.03
CA THR A 20 11.72 -4.27 -4.78
C THR A 20 11.96 -4.64 -3.31
N PRO A 21 12.96 -5.50 -3.00
CA PRO A 21 13.30 -5.84 -1.62
C PRO A 21 13.61 -4.62 -0.74
N ARG A 22 14.25 -3.59 -1.33
CA ARG A 22 14.54 -2.33 -0.65
C ARG A 22 13.27 -1.60 -0.23
N VAL A 23 12.26 -1.51 -1.10
CA VAL A 23 10.98 -0.87 -0.81
C VAL A 23 10.25 -1.63 0.30
N LYS A 24 10.22 -2.96 0.23
CA LYS A 24 9.62 -3.80 1.28
C LYS A 24 10.26 -3.54 2.65
N ALA A 25 11.58 -3.56 2.73
CA ALA A 25 12.31 -3.32 3.97
C ALA A 25 12.01 -1.92 4.56
N ALA A 26 11.98 -0.89 3.72
CA ALA A 26 11.68 0.48 4.16
C ALA A 26 10.24 0.61 4.70
N LEU A 27 9.26 -0.01 4.04
CA LEU A 27 7.88 0.01 4.51
C LEU A 27 7.69 -0.78 5.81
N GLN A 28 8.38 -1.92 5.96
CA GLN A 28 8.37 -2.71 7.19
C GLN A 28 9.01 -1.95 8.36
N GLU A 29 10.09 -1.21 8.13
CA GLU A 29 10.70 -0.36 9.15
C GLU A 29 9.74 0.77 9.57
N ALA A 30 9.07 1.40 8.61
CA ALA A 30 8.09 2.44 8.90
C ALA A 30 6.90 1.90 9.71
N THR A 31 6.35 0.73 9.33
CA THR A 31 5.26 0.11 10.09
C THR A 31 5.69 -0.31 11.50
N ALA A 32 6.92 -0.81 11.66
CA ALA A 32 7.49 -1.11 12.97
C ALA A 32 7.65 0.13 13.88
N GLN A 33 7.84 1.31 13.28
CA GLN A 33 7.85 2.60 13.98
C GLN A 33 6.44 3.17 14.26
N GLY A 34 5.38 2.40 13.96
CA GLY A 34 3.99 2.83 14.15
C GLY A 34 3.50 3.80 13.07
N VAL A 35 4.21 3.91 11.94
CA VAL A 35 3.75 4.68 10.78
C VAL A 35 2.76 3.83 9.98
N LYS A 36 1.63 4.43 9.64
CA LYS A 36 0.62 3.75 8.84
C LYS A 36 0.89 3.95 7.35
N VAL A 37 0.91 2.85 6.58
CA VAL A 37 1.15 2.87 5.13
C VAL A 37 -0.17 2.66 4.39
N VAL A 38 -0.51 3.59 3.49
CA VAL A 38 -1.73 3.55 2.67
C VAL A 38 -1.36 3.61 1.20
N LEU A 39 -1.76 2.58 0.44
CA LEU A 39 -1.62 2.60 -1.02
C LEU A 39 -2.67 3.55 -1.62
N THR A 40 -2.25 4.41 -2.54
CA THR A 40 -3.10 5.43 -3.18
C THR A 40 -2.94 5.36 -4.69
N THR A 41 -3.95 4.90 -5.41
CA THR A 41 -3.79 4.60 -6.83
C THR A 41 -5.08 4.83 -7.63
N GLY A 42 -4.91 5.04 -8.94
CA GLY A 42 -6.00 5.00 -9.91
C GLY A 42 -6.52 3.59 -10.18
N ARG A 43 -5.79 2.54 -9.78
CA ARG A 43 -6.17 1.15 -10.01
C ARG A 43 -7.47 0.80 -9.26
N PRO A 44 -8.30 -0.10 -9.82
CA PRO A 44 -9.41 -0.69 -9.09
C PRO A 44 -8.88 -1.62 -7.99
N LEU A 45 -9.65 -1.82 -6.91
CA LEU A 45 -9.24 -2.65 -5.77
C LEU A 45 -8.68 -4.05 -6.12
N PRO A 46 -9.25 -4.82 -7.09
CA PRO A 46 -8.67 -6.09 -7.49
C PRO A 46 -7.22 -5.99 -7.99
N GLY A 47 -6.85 -4.86 -8.62
CA GLY A 47 -5.49 -4.59 -9.11
C GLY A 47 -4.53 -4.03 -8.04
N VAL A 48 -4.98 -3.98 -6.78
CA VAL A 48 -4.22 -3.52 -5.61
C VAL A 48 -4.03 -4.64 -4.58
N GLN A 49 -4.91 -5.64 -4.58
CA GLN A 49 -4.93 -6.72 -3.59
C GLN A 49 -3.58 -7.45 -3.49
N GLU A 50 -2.98 -7.79 -4.63
CA GLU A 50 -1.68 -8.49 -4.66
C GLU A 50 -0.57 -7.72 -3.93
N TYR A 51 -0.56 -6.38 -4.04
CA TYR A 51 0.42 -5.54 -3.36
C TYR A 51 0.12 -5.39 -1.88
N LEU A 52 -1.15 -5.33 -1.49
CA LEU A 52 -1.55 -5.30 -0.08
C LEU A 52 -1.14 -6.59 0.63
N ASP A 53 -1.33 -7.73 -0.04
CA ASP A 53 -0.94 -9.05 0.47
C ASP A 53 0.59 -9.17 0.55
N GLU A 54 1.30 -8.78 -0.52
CA GLU A 54 2.77 -8.82 -0.60
C GLU A 54 3.45 -7.94 0.48
N LEU A 55 2.83 -6.80 0.82
CA LEU A 55 3.34 -5.86 1.82
C LEU A 55 2.85 -6.16 3.24
N GLY A 56 1.99 -7.16 3.43
CA GLY A 56 1.37 -7.46 4.74
C GLY A 56 0.49 -6.33 5.27
N LEU A 57 -0.06 -5.53 4.36
CA LEU A 57 -1.00 -4.45 4.67
C LEU A 57 -2.45 -4.96 4.66
N ASN A 58 -2.71 -6.16 4.17
CA ASN A 58 -4.02 -6.80 4.30
C ASN A 58 -4.30 -7.22 5.77
N HIS A 59 -5.57 -7.45 6.09
CA HIS A 59 -6.02 -8.02 7.39
C HIS A 59 -5.67 -7.22 8.66
N GLN A 60 -5.36 -5.93 8.56
CA GLN A 60 -5.28 -5.06 9.73
C GLN A 60 -6.62 -4.35 9.94
N ASP A 61 -7.10 -4.33 11.18
CA ASP A 61 -8.43 -3.79 11.54
C ASP A 61 -8.63 -2.32 11.15
N ASP A 62 -7.54 -1.59 10.97
CA ASP A 62 -7.53 -0.18 10.59
C ASP A 62 -6.91 0.07 9.20
N GLN A 63 -6.67 -0.91 8.32
CA GLN A 63 -6.02 -0.59 7.03
C GLN A 63 -6.95 0.09 6.02
N TYR A 64 -6.37 0.98 5.21
CA TYR A 64 -7.04 1.67 4.11
C TYR A 64 -6.21 1.61 2.82
N ALA A 65 -6.89 1.61 1.68
CA ALA A 65 -6.31 1.85 0.37
C ALA A 65 -7.21 2.82 -0.40
N ILE A 66 -6.61 3.80 -1.06
CA ILE A 66 -7.31 4.76 -1.93
C ILE A 66 -7.21 4.21 -3.36
N THR A 67 -8.35 4.00 -4.01
CA THR A 67 -8.45 3.33 -5.33
C THR A 67 -9.28 4.17 -6.29
N TYR A 68 -9.15 3.99 -7.60
CA TYR A 68 -9.85 4.83 -8.60
C TYR A 68 -9.59 6.35 -8.46
N ASN A 69 -8.48 6.77 -7.83
CA ASN A 69 -8.23 8.16 -7.44
C ASN A 69 -9.35 8.79 -6.60
N LYS A 70 -10.17 7.96 -5.94
CA LYS A 70 -11.27 8.34 -5.05
C LYS A 70 -11.11 7.56 -3.74
N VAL A 71 -11.68 8.08 -2.65
CA VAL A 71 -11.64 7.36 -1.38
C VAL A 71 -12.62 6.19 -1.44
N ARG A 72 -12.12 4.96 -1.27
CA ARG A 72 -12.94 3.78 -0.96
C ARG A 72 -12.43 3.16 0.33
N TRP A 73 -13.31 3.06 1.32
CA TRP A 73 -13.02 2.44 2.60
C TRP A 73 -13.17 0.91 2.47
N TRP A 74 -12.17 0.16 2.93
CA TRP A 74 -12.28 -1.29 3.10
C TRP A 74 -12.82 -1.53 4.51
N LEU A 75 -14.15 -1.72 4.63
CA LEU A 75 -14.80 -2.12 5.87
C LEU A 75 -15.18 -3.59 5.68
N ARG A 76 -14.40 -4.45 6.33
CA ARG A 76 -14.55 -5.91 6.54
C ARG A 76 -15.32 -6.72 5.49
#